data_AF-A0AAX3EQD6-F1
#
_entry.id   AF-A0AAX3EQD6-F1
#
_cell.length_a   1.000
_cell.length_b   1.000
_cell.length_c   1.000
_cell.angle_alpha   90.00
_cell.angle_beta   90.00
_cell.angle_gamma   90.00
#
_symmetry.space_group_name_H-M   'P 1'
#
loop_
_entity.id
_entity.type
_entity.pdbx_description
1 polymer ?
#
loop_
_entity_poly.entity_id
_entity_poly.type
_entity_poly.pdbx_seq_one_letter_code
_entity_poly.pdbx_strand_id
1 'polypeptide(L)'
;MGAPTRARWQRRRDLPGFVAMGVLAGLLLSGVIGLSLGAWMSTGRSMTPVEVGQGFMNQELEFSGTYFAAMALALGGLAVLFLAFIIWWKKTAVRAAWVDVAAQHMASPKEAKSLSRKAVLKKAQDLGVKGTAK
;
A
#
# COMPACT_ATOMS: atom_id res chain seq x y z
N MET A 1 -8.79 28.49 9.78
CA MET A 1 -8.71 27.01 9.89
C MET A 1 -7.28 26.63 10.21
N GLY A 2 -7.03 25.95 11.34
CA GLY A 2 -5.66 25.57 11.73
C GLY A 2 -5.00 24.65 10.69
N ALA A 3 -3.70 24.81 10.47
CA ALA A 3 -2.90 23.96 9.59
C ALA A 3 -3.13 22.43 9.76
N PRO A 4 -3.31 21.86 10.99
CA PRO A 4 -3.57 20.43 11.15
C PRO A 4 -4.97 19.95 10.70
N THR A 5 -5.95 20.84 10.53
CA THR A 5 -7.25 20.47 9.93
C THR A 5 -7.21 20.50 8.40
N ARG A 6 -6.45 21.42 7.79
CA ARG A 6 -6.23 21.42 6.33
C ARG A 6 -5.48 20.17 5.86
N ALA A 7 -4.41 19.76 6.53
CA ALA A 7 -3.65 18.56 6.17
C ALA A 7 -4.49 17.28 6.25
N ARG A 8 -5.35 17.15 7.28
CA ARG A 8 -6.27 15.99 7.41
C ARG A 8 -7.36 15.98 6.33
N TRP A 9 -7.89 17.16 5.98
CA TRP A 9 -8.88 17.28 4.92
C TRP A 9 -8.28 16.94 3.55
N GLN A 10 -7.09 17.46 3.26
CA GLN A 10 -6.39 17.22 2.00
C GLN A 10 -6.03 15.75 1.82
N ARG A 11 -5.49 15.08 2.86
CA ARG A 11 -5.26 13.62 2.84
C ARG A 11 -6.54 12.82 2.55
N ARG A 12 -7.70 13.21 3.09
CA ARG A 12 -8.97 12.53 2.82
C ARG A 12 -9.51 12.80 1.42
N ARG A 13 -9.28 14.00 0.89
CA ARG A 13 -9.66 14.37 -0.48
C ARG A 13 -8.83 13.67 -1.54
N ASP A 14 -7.54 13.50 -1.28
CA ASP A 14 -6.61 12.90 -2.25
C ASP A 14 -6.59 11.36 -2.18
N LEU A 15 -7.06 10.77 -1.06
CA LEU A 15 -7.12 9.33 -0.84
C LEU A 15 -7.79 8.55 -1.99
N PRO A 16 -8.98 8.96 -2.50
CA PRO A 16 -9.63 8.25 -3.59
C PRO A 16 -8.78 8.27 -4.87
N GLY A 17 -8.10 9.38 -5.15
CA GLY A 17 -7.20 9.50 -6.31
C GLY A 17 -5.99 8.56 -6.19
N PHE A 18 -5.36 8.49 -5.02
CA PHE A 18 -4.28 7.54 -4.77
C PHE A 18 -4.73 6.08 -4.89
N VAL A 19 -5.93 5.75 -4.39
CA VAL A 19 -6.49 4.40 -4.52
C VAL A 19 -6.76 4.07 -5.99
N ALA A 20 -7.38 4.98 -6.74
CA ALA A 20 -7.66 4.78 -8.17
C ALA A 20 -6.38 4.57 -8.99
N MET A 21 -5.35 5.39 -8.74
CA MET A 21 -4.04 5.24 -9.38
C MET A 21 -3.36 3.92 -9.01
N GLY A 22 -3.47 3.50 -7.75
CA GLY A 22 -2.95 2.21 -7.30
C GLY A 22 -3.64 1.02 -7.97
N VAL A 23 -4.97 1.08 -8.13
CA VAL A 23 -5.74 0.07 -8.87
C VAL A 23 -5.32 0.02 -10.34
N LEU A 24 -5.23 1.18 -11.01
CA LEU A 24 -4.79 1.26 -12.41
C LEU A 24 -3.38 0.71 -12.60
N ALA A 25 -2.44 1.07 -11.72
CA ALA A 25 -1.08 0.53 -11.75
C ALA A 25 -1.07 -0.99 -11.54
N GLY A 26 -1.88 -1.51 -10.61
CA GLY A 26 -2.03 -2.94 -10.37
C GLY A 26 -2.60 -3.69 -11.59
N LEU A 27 -3.61 -3.13 -12.24
CA LEU A 27 -4.18 -3.70 -13.48
C LEU A 27 -3.13 -3.74 -14.60
N LEU A 28 -2.39 -2.65 -14.82
CA LEU A 28 -1.32 -2.61 -15.82
C LEU A 28 -0.22 -3.64 -15.53
N LEU A 29 0.28 -3.67 -14.30
CA LEU A 29 1.28 -4.66 -13.87
C LEU A 29 0.78 -6.09 -14.07
N SER A 30 -0.48 -6.35 -13.77
CA SER A 30 -1.06 -7.69 -13.96
C SER A 30 -1.12 -8.11 -15.42
N GLY A 31 -1.38 -7.18 -16.34
CA GLY A 31 -1.35 -7.46 -17.77
C GLY A 31 0.05 -7.77 -18.26
N VAL A 32 1.03 -6.94 -17.87
CA VAL A 32 2.44 -7.14 -18.23
C VAL A 32 2.98 -8.47 -17.69
N ILE A 33 2.76 -8.77 -16.41
CA ILE A 33 3.19 -10.02 -15.78
C ILE A 33 2.44 -11.20 -16.38
N GLY A 34 1.12 -11.05 -16.59
CA GLY A 34 0.25 -12.08 -17.13
C GLY A 34 0.61 -12.48 -18.57
N LEU A 35 1.09 -11.54 -19.39
CA LEU A 35 1.57 -11.84 -20.75
C LEU A 35 2.80 -12.75 -20.72
N SER A 36 3.83 -12.40 -19.95
CA SER A 36 5.03 -13.24 -19.81
C SER A 36 4.72 -14.60 -19.18
N LEU A 37 3.86 -14.62 -18.16
CA LEU A 37 3.47 -15.85 -17.48
C LEU A 37 2.63 -16.74 -18.39
N GLY A 38 1.73 -16.16 -19.20
CA GLY A 38 0.90 -16.85 -20.18
C GLY A 38 1.71 -17.44 -21.34
N ALA A 39 2.73 -16.71 -21.81
CA ALA A 39 3.69 -17.21 -22.79
C ALA A 39 4.49 -18.39 -22.24
N TRP A 40 4.95 -18.30 -20.99
CA TRP A 40 5.63 -19.40 -20.32
C TRP A 40 4.71 -20.61 -20.13
N MET A 41 3.45 -20.42 -19.72
CA MET A 41 2.48 -21.51 -19.55
C MET A 41 2.08 -22.18 -20.87
N SER A 42 2.04 -21.44 -21.97
CA SER A 42 1.64 -21.97 -23.28
C SER A 42 2.79 -22.61 -24.05
N THR A 43 3.98 -22.01 -24.02
CA THR A 43 5.12 -22.41 -24.86
C THR A 43 6.28 -23.02 -24.08
N GLY A 44 6.27 -22.91 -22.74
CA GLY A 44 7.38 -23.29 -21.87
C GLY A 44 8.58 -22.34 -21.92
N ARG A 45 8.52 -21.27 -22.71
CA ARG A 45 9.62 -20.31 -22.89
C ARG A 45 9.41 -19.06 -22.03
N SER A 46 10.48 -18.61 -21.38
CA SER A 46 10.49 -17.33 -20.69
C SER A 46 10.66 -16.22 -21.70
N MET A 47 9.59 -15.48 -21.97
CA MET A 47 9.59 -14.33 -22.89
C MET A 47 9.29 -13.04 -22.14
N THR A 48 9.94 -11.96 -22.56
CA THR A 48 9.61 -10.63 -22.05
C THR A 48 8.24 -10.19 -22.61
N PRO A 49 7.51 -9.28 -21.93
CA PRO A 49 6.21 -8.82 -22.41
C PRO A 49 6.27 -8.20 -23.82
N VAL A 50 7.43 -7.61 -24.16
CA VAL A 50 7.69 -7.03 -25.47
C VAL A 50 7.81 -8.12 -26.54
N GLU A 51 8.58 -9.18 -26.27
CA GLU A 51 8.70 -10.33 -27.17
C GLU A 51 7.36 -11.02 -27.39
N VAL A 52 6.56 -11.17 -26.33
CA VAL A 52 5.21 -11.72 -26.42
C VAL A 52 4.33 -10.83 -27.31
N GLY A 53 4.41 -9.51 -27.14
CA GLY A 53 3.70 -8.55 -28.00
C GLY A 53 4.12 -8.64 -29.47
N GLN A 54 5.42 -8.76 -29.74
CA GLN A 54 5.96 -8.96 -31.08
C GLN A 54 5.52 -10.30 -31.67
N GLY A 55 5.52 -11.38 -30.88
CA GLY A 55 5.05 -12.70 -31.30
C GLY A 55 3.57 -12.71 -31.69
N PHE A 56 2.72 -11.95 -30.98
CA PHE A 56 1.33 -11.75 -31.41
C PHE A 56 1.22 -10.95 -32.70
N MET A 57 2.02 -9.90 -32.88
CA MET A 57 2.02 -9.10 -34.11
C MET A 57 2.49 -9.91 -35.33
N ASN A 58 3.44 -10.82 -35.13
CA ASN A 58 4.00 -11.69 -36.17
C ASN A 58 3.19 -12.97 -36.41
N GLN A 59 2.07 -13.16 -35.68
CA GLN A 59 1.24 -14.38 -35.70
C GLN A 59 1.99 -15.66 -35.29
N GLU A 60 3.11 -15.53 -34.56
CA GLU A 60 3.87 -16.65 -34.01
C GLU A 60 3.24 -17.20 -32.71
N LEU A 61 2.44 -16.36 -32.04
CA LEU A 61 1.73 -16.69 -30.82
C LEU A 61 0.22 -16.52 -31.02
N GLU A 62 -0.57 -17.43 -30.45
CA GLU A 62 -2.01 -17.32 -30.41
C GLU A 62 -2.50 -16.93 -29.02
N PHE A 63 -3.45 -15.99 -28.99
CA PHE A 63 -4.05 -15.54 -27.72
C PHE A 63 -5.06 -16.59 -27.26
N SER A 64 -4.65 -17.43 -26.32
CA SER A 64 -5.45 -18.56 -25.83
C SER A 64 -5.95 -18.35 -24.39
N GLY A 65 -6.82 -19.26 -23.93
CA GLY A 65 -7.35 -19.26 -22.57
C GLY A 65 -6.28 -19.27 -21.46
N THR A 66 -5.06 -19.75 -21.76
CA THR A 66 -3.95 -19.76 -20.80
C THR A 66 -3.46 -18.35 -20.47
N TYR A 67 -3.50 -17.40 -21.41
CA TYR A 67 -3.14 -16.01 -21.15
C TYR A 67 -4.13 -15.35 -20.19
N PHE A 68 -5.43 -15.64 -20.34
CA PHE A 68 -6.45 -15.16 -19.40
C PHE A 68 -6.27 -15.75 -18.01
N ALA A 69 -5.99 -17.06 -17.90
CA ALA A 69 -5.71 -17.71 -16.62
C ALA A 69 -4.45 -17.11 -15.95
N ALA A 70 -3.40 -16.85 -16.74
CA ALA A 70 -2.17 -16.24 -16.26
C ALA A 70 -2.38 -14.81 -15.75
N MET A 71 -3.18 -14.00 -16.46
CA MET A 71 -3.57 -12.66 -15.99
C MET A 71 -4.38 -12.71 -14.69
N ALA A 72 -5.32 -13.65 -14.57
CA ALA A 72 -6.10 -13.83 -13.34
C ALA A 72 -5.21 -14.25 -12.16
N LEU A 73 -4.23 -15.13 -12.37
CA LEU A 73 -3.24 -15.50 -11.36
C LEU A 73 -2.35 -14.32 -10.97
N ALA A 74 -1.89 -13.52 -11.93
CA ALA A 74 -1.10 -12.32 -11.67
C ALA A 74 -1.89 -11.29 -10.85
N LEU A 75 -3.16 -11.04 -11.21
CA LEU A 75 -4.07 -10.18 -10.45
C LEU A 75 -4.27 -10.68 -9.03
N GLY A 76 -4.58 -11.97 -8.86
CA GLY A 76 -4.75 -12.59 -7.55
C GLY A 76 -3.51 -12.48 -6.68
N GLY A 77 -2.32 -12.76 -7.25
CA GLY A 77 -1.05 -12.63 -6.57
C GLY A 77 -0.76 -11.19 -6.13
N LEU A 78 -0.97 -10.20 -7.00
CA LEU A 78 -0.82 -8.79 -6.68
C LEU A 78 -1.79 -8.33 -5.58
N ALA A 79 -3.04 -8.80 -5.62
CA ALA A 79 -4.03 -8.49 -4.60
C ALA A 79 -3.63 -9.04 -3.23
N VAL A 80 -3.12 -10.28 -3.18
CA VAL A 80 -2.60 -10.89 -1.93
C VAL A 80 -1.40 -10.11 -1.40
N LEU A 81 -0.44 -9.75 -2.25
CA LEU A 81 0.72 -8.94 -1.85
C LEU A 81 0.30 -7.57 -1.33
N PHE A 82 -0.67 -6.94 -1.97
CA PHE A 82 -1.21 -5.65 -1.55
C PHE A 82 -1.90 -5.74 -0.18
N LEU A 83 -2.71 -6.78 0.05
CA LEU A 83 -3.34 -7.02 1.36
C LEU A 83 -2.31 -7.31 2.44
N ALA A 84 -1.30 -8.14 2.14
CA ALA A 84 -0.20 -8.41 3.05
C ALA A 84 0.56 -7.13 3.42
N PHE A 85 0.82 -6.27 2.43
CA PHE A 85 1.42 -4.95 2.64
C PHE A 85 0.54 -4.07 3.53
N ILE A 86 -0.77 -4.02 3.33
CA ILE A 86 -1.69 -3.26 4.20
C ILE A 86 -1.66 -3.77 5.64
N ILE A 87 -1.69 -5.10 5.84
CA ILE A 87 -1.65 -5.71 7.17
C ILE A 87 -0.33 -5.38 7.86
N TRP A 88 0.78 -5.55 7.15
CA TRP A 88 2.11 -5.22 7.64
C TRP A 88 2.23 -3.73 7.97
N TRP A 89 1.81 -2.85 7.06
CA TRP A 89 1.80 -1.40 7.24
C TRP A 89 0.96 -0.99 8.44
N LYS A 90 -0.22 -1.57 8.64
CA LYS A 90 -1.04 -1.29 9.84
C LYS A 90 -0.32 -1.69 11.12
N LYS A 91 0.38 -2.84 11.14
CA LYS A 91 1.16 -3.28 12.31
C LYS A 91 2.35 -2.37 12.61
N THR A 92 3.05 -1.87 11.57
CA THR A 92 4.24 -1.01 11.74
C THR A 92 3.87 0.46 11.95
N ALA A 93 2.84 0.97 11.28
CA ALA A 93 2.38 2.36 11.42
C ALA A 93 1.82 2.67 12.81
N VAL A 94 1.19 1.71 13.49
CA VAL A 94 0.78 1.88 14.91
C VAL A 94 1.99 2.07 15.82
N ARG A 95 3.16 1.51 15.47
CA ARG A 95 4.42 1.74 16.17
C ARG A 95 5.12 3.04 15.76
N ALA A 96 4.89 3.53 14.54
CA ALA A 96 5.43 4.80 14.04
C ALA A 96 4.59 6.03 14.44
N ALA A 97 3.35 5.85 14.90
CA ALA A 97 2.47 6.93 15.40
C ALA A 97 2.92 7.54 16.74
N TRP A 98 4.14 7.25 17.19
CA TRP A 98 4.73 7.84 18.39
C TRP A 98 4.95 9.34 18.28
N VAL A 99 5.09 9.87 17.06
CA VAL A 99 5.03 11.31 16.84
C VAL A 99 4.55 11.62 15.42
N ASP A 100 3.39 12.25 15.29
CA ASP A 100 3.05 12.98 14.07
C ASP A 100 4.07 14.13 13.97
N VAL A 101 5.04 14.05 13.06
CA VAL A 101 6.12 15.04 12.90
C VAL A 101 5.54 16.46 12.76
N ALA A 102 4.35 16.58 12.15
CA ALA A 102 3.60 17.83 12.07
C ALA A 102 3.10 18.35 13.44
N ALA A 103 2.75 17.47 14.38
CA ALA A 103 2.39 17.87 15.75
C ALA A 103 3.61 18.27 16.58
N GLN A 104 4.79 17.71 16.27
CA GLN A 104 6.06 18.05 16.94
C GLN A 104 6.52 19.47 16.63
N HIS A 105 6.35 19.93 15.39
CA HIS A 105 6.75 21.28 14.97
C HIS A 105 5.70 22.37 15.22
N MET A 106 4.45 22.00 15.54
CA MET A 106 3.35 22.96 15.77
C MET A 106 2.90 23.06 17.23
N ALA A 107 3.38 22.20 18.13
CA ALA A 107 3.06 22.30 19.55
C ALA A 107 3.91 23.41 20.20
N SER A 108 3.26 24.40 20.83
CA SER A 108 4.00 25.33 21.69
C SER A 108 4.69 24.56 22.83
N PRO A 109 5.79 25.05 23.43
CA PRO A 109 6.53 24.33 24.48
C PRO A 109 5.64 23.85 25.66
N LYS A 110 4.56 24.58 25.95
CA LYS A 110 3.57 24.23 26.98
C LYS A 110 2.66 23.08 26.56
N GLU A 111 2.32 22.96 25.28
CA GLU A 111 1.50 21.88 24.72
C GLU A 111 2.33 20.61 24.46
N ALA A 112 3.60 20.75 24.08
CA ALA A 112 4.52 19.61 23.99
C ALA A 112 4.72 18.92 25.36
N LYS A 113 4.76 19.70 26.45
CA LYS A 113 4.88 19.19 27.83
C LYS A 113 3.61 18.49 28.34
N SER A 114 2.43 18.89 27.85
CA SER A 114 1.17 18.23 28.21
C SER A 114 0.90 16.98 27.36
N LEU A 115 1.33 16.99 26.09
CA LEU A 115 1.33 15.83 25.21
C LEU A 115 2.27 14.74 25.72
N SER A 116 3.46 15.08 26.23
CA SER A 116 4.37 14.10 26.83
C SER A 116 3.79 13.46 28.09
N ARG A 117 3.17 14.22 29.00
CA ARG A 117 2.48 13.66 30.18
C ARG A 117 1.27 12.79 29.82
N LYS A 118 0.41 13.24 28.90
CA LYS A 118 -0.76 12.45 28.45
C LYS A 118 -0.33 11.17 27.72
N ALA A 119 0.71 11.24 26.90
CA ALA A 119 1.25 10.08 26.20
C ALA A 119 1.89 9.06 27.16
N VAL A 120 2.61 9.54 28.19
CA VAL A 120 3.18 8.70 29.25
C VAL A 120 2.07 8.02 30.07
N LEU A 121 1.02 8.75 30.45
CA LEU A 121 -0.11 8.17 31.18
C LEU A 121 -0.89 7.14 30.36
N LYS A 122 -1.09 7.39 29.06
CA LYS A 122 -1.75 6.44 28.17
C LYS A 122 -0.92 5.16 27.99
N LYS A 123 0.42 5.29 27.84
CA LYS A 123 1.32 4.13 27.80
C LYS A 123 1.39 3.38 29.13
N ALA A 124 1.33 4.09 30.26
CA ALA A 124 1.25 3.47 31.58
C ALA A 124 -0.06 2.69 31.77
N GLN A 125 -1.18 3.20 31.25
CA GLN A 125 -2.45 2.47 31.20
C GLN A 125 -2.41 1.24 30.27
N ASP A 126 -1.86 1.38 29.07
CA ASP A 126 -1.72 0.27 28.11
C ASP A 126 -0.77 -0.83 28.63
N LEU A 127 0.20 -0.46 29.47
CA LEU A 127 1.11 -1.39 30.16
C LEU A 127 0.55 -1.90 31.50
N GLY A 128 -0.69 -1.55 31.85
CA GLY A 128 -1.36 -2.05 33.07
C GLY A 128 -0.81 -1.49 34.39
N VAL A 129 -0.02 -0.42 34.36
CA VAL A 129 0.53 0.20 35.57
C VAL A 129 -0.57 0.98 36.28
N LYS A 130 -1.31 0.31 37.18
CA LYS A 130 -2.24 0.95 38.11
C LYS A 130 -1.45 1.69 39.19
N GLY A 131 -1.32 3.01 39.01
CA GLY A 131 -1.06 3.92 40.13
C GLY A 131 0.22 4.72 40.03
N THR A 132 0.10 5.95 39.54
CA THR A 132 0.85 7.11 40.06
C THR A 132 0.01 8.36 39.83
N ALA A 133 -1.09 8.46 40.57
CA ALA A 133 -1.70 9.75 40.89
C ALA A 133 -1.30 10.06 42.33
N LYS A 134 -0.30 10.93 42.49
CA LYS A 134 -0.13 11.77 43.67
C LYS A 134 -0.02 13.19 43.17
#